data_AF-A0A0N4YWX5-F1
#
_entry.id   AF-A0A0N4YWX5-F1
#
_cell.length_a   1.000
_cell.length_b   1.000
_cell.length_c   1.000
_cell.angle_alpha   90.00
_cell.angle_beta   90.00
_cell.angle_gamma   90.00
#
_symmetry.space_group_name_H-M   'P 1'
#
loop_
_entity.id
_entity.type
_entity.pdbx_description
1 polymer ?
#
loop_
_entity_poly.entity_id
_entity_poly.type
_entity_poly.pdbx_seq_one_letter_code
_entity_poly.pdbx_strand_id
1 'polypeptide(L)'
;MPELHIFVPGDGLCTTYVTWNDLEEDMQRSLKTSARFGPNKSFKDIGDGKGFASKILLINPDWQSQQEDLPQQFVAKIVTMLAIEQLNSKNGDQDGTEGKGKNNTTELEHMLSAERFLKRGHNVEIATYRLLAKIPEGKIKIPQIYSMKPFTDNNPVKGYILMEYCKDVEGAQMHRNIAPENLKPALKYLAVVTANSLNASQEERKEFHQTMHKSAWGSDYLLQLWKSNLHTLQTWAGGKFAAKAKRLESISADILDVDRADNMADECEMQRVLCHGDFWPGNILWRSEGGQLRFFTVVDFQVDT
;
A
#
# COMPACT_ATOMS: atom_id res chain seq x y z
N MET A 1 16.99 -22.11 -13.34
CA MET A 1 15.65 -21.53 -13.58
C MET A 1 15.81 -20.02 -13.64
N PRO A 2 15.11 -19.30 -14.53
CA PRO A 2 15.14 -17.84 -14.49
C PRO A 2 14.64 -17.36 -13.12
N GLU A 3 15.28 -16.31 -12.61
CA GLU A 3 14.88 -15.67 -11.35
C GLU A 3 13.47 -15.07 -11.53
N LEU A 4 12.56 -15.36 -10.61
CA LEU A 4 11.17 -14.90 -10.67
C LEU A 4 11.05 -13.55 -9.97
N HIS A 5 10.45 -12.56 -10.64
CA HIS A 5 10.32 -11.20 -10.14
C HIS A 5 8.88 -10.69 -10.25
N ILE A 6 8.43 -9.84 -9.32
CA ILE A 6 7.05 -9.30 -9.28
C ILE A 6 6.75 -8.25 -10.38
N PHE A 7 7.77 -7.88 -11.16
CA PHE A 7 7.67 -7.07 -12.36
C PHE A 7 7.65 -7.91 -13.65
N VAL A 8 7.79 -9.23 -13.56
CA VAL A 8 7.59 -10.14 -14.69
C VAL A 8 6.16 -10.70 -14.63
N PRO A 9 5.40 -10.66 -15.75
CA PRO A 9 4.07 -11.26 -15.79
C PRO A 9 4.08 -12.76 -15.43
N GLY A 10 3.24 -13.13 -14.47
CA GLY A 10 2.93 -14.51 -14.10
C GLY A 10 1.63 -15.01 -14.74
N ASP A 11 1.31 -16.28 -14.50
CA ASP A 11 0.14 -17.00 -14.99
C ASP A 11 -1.08 -16.96 -14.04
N GLY A 12 -0.96 -16.22 -12.93
CA GLY A 12 -1.99 -16.06 -11.92
C GLY A 12 -2.95 -14.89 -12.16
N LEU A 13 -3.63 -14.50 -11.08
CA LEU A 13 -4.63 -13.44 -11.07
C LEU A 13 -4.00 -12.11 -11.48
N CYS A 14 -4.65 -11.40 -12.42
CA CYS A 14 -4.18 -10.12 -12.93
C CYS A 14 -2.70 -10.14 -13.36
N THR A 15 -2.25 -11.21 -14.03
CA THR A 15 -0.85 -11.39 -14.49
C THR A 15 0.19 -11.42 -13.37
N THR A 16 -0.23 -11.68 -12.13
CA THR A 16 0.68 -11.94 -11.00
C THR A 16 1.01 -13.42 -10.88
N TYR A 17 1.83 -13.82 -9.90
CA TYR A 17 2.07 -15.23 -9.58
C TYR A 17 1.07 -15.83 -8.58
N VAL A 18 0.14 -15.01 -8.06
CA VAL A 18 -0.86 -15.46 -7.09
C VAL A 18 -2.02 -16.11 -7.82
N THR A 19 -2.34 -17.34 -7.47
CA THR A 19 -3.37 -18.15 -8.12
C THR A 19 -4.64 -18.25 -7.27
N TRP A 20 -5.73 -18.73 -7.87
CA TRP A 20 -6.94 -19.08 -7.13
C TRP A 20 -6.70 -20.11 -6.02
N ASN A 21 -5.83 -21.09 -6.26
CA ASN A 21 -5.51 -22.12 -5.26
C ASN A 21 -4.80 -21.53 -4.05
N ASP A 22 -3.88 -20.58 -4.27
CA ASP A 22 -3.21 -19.88 -3.17
C ASP A 22 -4.23 -19.19 -2.26
N LEU A 23 -5.21 -18.49 -2.85
CA LEU A 23 -6.26 -17.79 -2.10
C LEU A 23 -7.21 -18.77 -1.40
N GLU A 24 -7.64 -19.83 -2.08
CA GLU A 24 -8.57 -20.82 -1.54
C GLU A 24 -7.98 -21.54 -0.32
N GLU A 25 -6.75 -22.05 -0.44
CA GLU A 25 -6.10 -22.77 0.66
C GLU A 25 -5.90 -21.90 1.90
N ASP A 26 -5.49 -20.64 1.70
CA ASP A 26 -5.32 -19.68 2.80
C ASP A 26 -6.67 -19.35 3.47
N MET A 27 -7.73 -19.13 2.69
CA MET A 27 -9.08 -18.89 3.21
C MET A 27 -9.63 -20.12 3.95
N GLN A 28 -9.46 -21.32 3.42
CA GLN A 28 -9.86 -22.56 4.07
C GLN A 28 -9.16 -22.78 5.41
N ARG A 29 -7.84 -22.54 5.46
CA ARG A 29 -7.05 -22.62 6.69
C ARG A 29 -7.55 -21.62 7.73
N SER A 30 -7.74 -20.37 7.31
CA SER A 30 -8.16 -19.27 8.17
C SER A 30 -9.58 -19.47 8.74
N LEU A 31 -10.52 -19.82 7.88
CA LEU A 31 -11.93 -20.01 8.22
C LEU A 31 -12.24 -21.42 8.75
N LYS A 32 -11.23 -22.30 8.83
CA LYS A 32 -11.35 -23.70 9.27
C LYS A 32 -12.47 -24.44 8.53
N THR A 33 -12.50 -24.30 7.21
CA THR A 33 -13.53 -24.90 6.35
C THR A 33 -12.91 -25.78 5.27
N SER A 34 -13.68 -26.78 4.82
CA SER A 34 -13.37 -27.59 3.62
C SER A 34 -14.10 -27.10 2.37
N ALA A 35 -14.88 -26.02 2.48
CA ALA A 35 -15.59 -25.40 1.36
C ALA A 35 -14.63 -24.98 0.25
N ARG A 36 -14.97 -25.26 -1.01
CA ARG A 36 -14.15 -24.90 -2.19
C ARG A 36 -14.75 -23.68 -2.89
N PHE A 37 -13.91 -22.91 -3.57
CA PHE A 37 -14.38 -21.90 -4.51
C PHE A 37 -15.07 -22.57 -5.70
N GLY A 38 -16.15 -21.95 -6.15
CA GLY A 38 -17.01 -22.52 -7.18
C GLY A 38 -16.54 -22.29 -8.61
N PRO A 39 -17.30 -22.86 -9.57
CA PRO A 39 -17.04 -22.65 -10.99
C PRO A 39 -17.29 -21.19 -11.42
N ASN A 40 -18.16 -20.44 -10.72
CA ASN A 40 -18.49 -19.04 -11.05
C ASN A 40 -17.69 -18.03 -10.22
N LYS A 41 -16.61 -18.47 -9.56
CA LYS A 41 -15.69 -17.57 -8.85
C LYS A 41 -15.19 -16.47 -9.79
N SER A 42 -15.10 -15.26 -9.27
CA SER A 42 -14.75 -14.09 -10.05
C SER A 42 -14.02 -13.06 -9.19
N PHE A 43 -13.35 -12.12 -9.84
CA PHE A 43 -12.78 -10.98 -9.16
C PHE A 43 -13.09 -9.69 -9.92
N LYS A 44 -13.06 -8.57 -9.20
CA LYS A 44 -13.06 -7.22 -9.77
C LYS A 44 -11.87 -6.45 -9.22
N ASP A 45 -11.05 -5.84 -10.08
CA ASP A 45 -10.02 -4.91 -9.63
C ASP A 45 -10.69 -3.61 -9.16
N ILE A 46 -10.79 -3.43 -7.84
CA ILE A 46 -11.36 -2.24 -7.20
C ILE A 46 -10.27 -1.20 -6.87
N GLY A 47 -9.00 -1.54 -7.15
CA GLY A 47 -7.85 -0.66 -7.05
C GLY A 47 -7.45 -0.01 -8.37
N ASP A 48 -8.04 -0.37 -9.52
CA ASP A 48 -7.64 0.20 -10.81
C ASP A 48 -7.71 1.74 -10.80
N GLY A 49 -6.62 2.38 -11.22
CA GLY A 49 -6.42 3.83 -11.17
C GLY A 49 -6.17 4.44 -9.79
N LYS A 50 -6.11 3.63 -8.72
CA LYS A 50 -5.87 4.08 -7.33
C LYS A 50 -4.72 3.33 -6.64
N GLY A 51 -4.53 2.05 -6.95
CA GLY A 51 -3.47 1.19 -6.42
C GLY A 51 -2.19 1.36 -7.21
N PHE A 52 -1.18 1.99 -6.60
CA PHE A 52 0.08 2.28 -7.28
C PHE A 52 0.94 1.02 -7.44
N ALA A 53 1.16 0.27 -6.36
CA ALA A 53 2.06 -0.89 -6.31
C ALA A 53 1.36 -2.20 -5.91
N SER A 54 0.04 -2.27 -6.08
CA SER A 54 -0.74 -3.46 -5.75
C SER A 54 -1.99 -3.55 -6.61
N LYS A 55 -2.42 -4.77 -6.90
CA LYS A 55 -3.76 -5.08 -7.39
C LYS A 55 -4.67 -5.30 -6.19
N ILE A 56 -5.79 -4.57 -6.13
CA ILE A 56 -6.77 -4.69 -5.05
C ILE A 56 -8.00 -5.37 -5.62
N LEU A 57 -8.12 -6.67 -5.38
CA LEU A 57 -9.15 -7.50 -5.98
C LEU A 57 -10.29 -7.74 -5.00
N LEU A 58 -11.51 -7.36 -5.37
CA LEU A 58 -12.72 -7.84 -4.73
C LEU A 58 -13.01 -9.24 -5.25
N ILE A 59 -12.80 -10.25 -4.40
CA ILE A 59 -13.00 -11.65 -4.72
C ILE A 59 -14.44 -12.05 -4.40
N ASN A 60 -15.11 -12.66 -5.38
CA ASN A 60 -16.32 -13.43 -5.18
C ASN A 60 -15.96 -14.93 -5.32
N PRO A 61 -15.84 -15.67 -4.20
CA PRO A 61 -15.38 -17.06 -4.21
C PRO A 61 -16.38 -18.07 -4.76
N ASP A 62 -17.68 -17.73 -4.85
CA ASP A 62 -18.73 -18.68 -5.23
C ASP A 62 -18.67 -19.97 -4.39
N TRP A 63 -18.63 -19.86 -3.06
CA TRP A 63 -18.41 -20.98 -2.15
C TRP A 63 -19.36 -22.17 -2.42
N GLN A 64 -18.79 -23.35 -2.61
CA GLN A 64 -19.52 -24.61 -2.73
C GLN A 64 -19.62 -25.27 -1.36
N SER A 65 -20.57 -24.81 -0.53
CA SER A 65 -20.79 -25.30 0.83
C SER A 65 -22.19 -24.99 1.32
N GLN A 66 -22.65 -25.73 2.34
CA GLN A 66 -23.85 -25.40 3.12
C GLN A 66 -23.54 -24.55 4.36
N GLN A 67 -22.27 -24.21 4.61
CA GLN A 67 -21.87 -23.37 5.73
C GLN A 67 -22.29 -21.92 5.48
N GLU A 68 -23.20 -21.40 6.32
CA GLU A 68 -23.78 -20.06 6.17
C GLU A 68 -22.82 -18.92 6.53
N ASP A 69 -21.82 -19.17 7.39
CA ASP A 69 -20.95 -18.13 7.96
C ASP A 69 -19.73 -17.75 7.10
N LEU A 70 -19.65 -18.25 5.85
CA LEU A 70 -18.52 -17.93 4.97
C LEU A 70 -18.67 -16.53 4.35
N PRO A 71 -17.58 -15.76 4.20
CA PRO A 71 -17.65 -14.43 3.61
C PRO A 71 -18.08 -14.54 2.15
N GLN A 72 -19.18 -13.88 1.80
CA GLN A 72 -19.67 -13.80 0.41
C GLN A 72 -18.65 -13.15 -0.52
N GLN A 73 -17.86 -12.20 0.01
CA GLN A 73 -16.81 -11.51 -0.72
C GLN A 73 -15.69 -11.14 0.25
N PHE A 74 -14.47 -11.04 -0.26
CA PHE A 74 -13.32 -10.57 0.50
C PHE A 74 -12.36 -9.82 -0.43
N VAL A 75 -11.43 -9.06 0.16
CA VAL A 75 -10.41 -8.33 -0.60
C VAL A 75 -9.11 -9.12 -0.60
N ALA A 76 -8.49 -9.25 -1.77
CA ALA A 76 -7.11 -9.67 -1.94
C ALA A 76 -6.26 -8.48 -2.41
N LYS A 77 -5.37 -7.99 -1.55
CA LYS A 77 -4.33 -7.02 -1.91
C LYS A 77 -3.09 -7.79 -2.33
N ILE A 78 -2.74 -7.75 -3.60
CA ILE A 78 -1.61 -8.48 -4.19
C ILE A 78 -0.56 -7.48 -4.66
N VAL A 79 0.66 -7.61 -4.15
CA VAL A 79 1.76 -6.71 -4.49
C VAL A 79 2.28 -7.04 -5.89
N THR A 80 2.41 -6.03 -6.74
CA THR A 80 2.96 -6.18 -8.10
C THR A 80 3.42 -4.84 -8.64
N MET A 81 4.48 -4.87 -9.46
CA MET A 81 4.96 -3.68 -10.19
C MET A 81 4.24 -3.45 -11.52
N LEU A 82 3.48 -4.42 -12.01
CA LEU A 82 2.74 -4.31 -13.27
C LEU A 82 1.67 -3.21 -13.23
N ALA A 83 1.17 -2.86 -12.04
CA ALA A 83 0.26 -1.74 -11.83
C ALA A 83 0.95 -0.38 -12.11
N ILE A 84 2.24 -0.24 -11.77
CA ILE A 84 3.04 0.96 -12.01
C ILE A 84 3.27 1.14 -13.52
N GLU A 85 3.60 0.08 -14.24
CA GLU A 85 3.77 0.10 -15.70
C GLU A 85 2.47 0.48 -16.42
N GLN A 86 1.32 -0.03 -15.96
CA GLN A 86 0.01 0.35 -16.48
C GLN A 86 -0.32 1.83 -16.25
N LEU A 87 0.05 2.40 -15.09
CA LEU A 87 -0.11 3.83 -14.83
C LEU A 87 0.81 4.69 -15.70
N ASN A 88 2.06 4.27 -15.87
CA ASN A 88 3.05 4.99 -16.69
C ASN A 88 2.68 4.98 -18.18
N SER A 89 2.19 3.85 -18.71
CA SER A 89 1.73 3.76 -20.10
C SER A 89 0.49 4.61 -20.37
N LYS A 90 -0.50 4.62 -19.46
CA LYS A 90 -1.69 5.50 -19.58
C LYS A 90 -1.35 6.99 -19.53
N ASN A 91 -0.29 7.37 -18.80
CA ASN A 91 0.17 8.76 -18.69
C ASN A 91 1.11 9.17 -19.86
N GLY A 92 1.78 8.21 -20.50
CA GLY A 92 2.69 8.44 -21.63
C GLY A 92 1.99 8.84 -22.94
N ASP A 93 0.71 8.51 -23.10
CA ASP A 93 -0.07 8.86 -24.31
C ASP A 93 -0.44 10.35 -24.40
N GLN A 94 -0.12 11.18 -23.39
CA GLN A 94 -0.37 12.63 -23.42
C GLN A 94 0.85 13.48 -23.79
N ASP A 95 2.06 12.93 -23.80
CA ASP A 95 3.26 13.69 -24.14
C ASP A 95 4.15 12.82 -25.03
N GLY A 96 4.03 13.02 -26.35
CA GLY A 96 4.63 12.22 -27.43
C GLY A 96 6.17 12.20 -27.43
N THR A 97 6.76 11.62 -26.39
CA THR A 97 8.19 11.37 -26.27
C THR A 97 8.42 9.87 -26.28
N GLU A 98 8.58 9.34 -27.48
CA GLU A 98 9.17 8.03 -27.71
C GLU A 98 10.55 7.97 -27.02
N GLY A 99 10.63 7.20 -25.94
CA GLY A 99 11.86 6.96 -25.20
C GLY A 99 12.84 6.15 -26.04
N LYS A 100 13.78 6.84 -26.69
CA LYS A 100 15.00 6.25 -27.26
C LYS A 100 15.71 5.41 -26.20
N GLY A 101 16.11 4.20 -26.60
CA GLY A 101 16.74 3.18 -25.77
C GLY A 101 17.75 3.72 -24.76
N LYS A 102 17.48 3.44 -23.48
CA LYS A 102 18.44 3.61 -22.38
C LYS A 102 18.97 2.22 -22.02
N ASN A 103 20.26 2.15 -21.70
CA ASN A 103 21.00 0.92 -21.44
C ASN A 103 20.24 -0.08 -20.53
N ASN A 104 20.02 -1.31 -21.01
CA ASN A 104 19.26 -2.37 -20.33
C ASN A 104 19.72 -2.68 -18.88
N THR A 105 20.99 -2.45 -18.55
CA THR A 105 21.54 -2.77 -17.21
C THR A 105 21.00 -1.83 -16.12
N THR A 106 20.92 -0.53 -16.40
CA THR A 106 20.46 0.48 -15.42
C THR A 106 18.96 0.35 -15.16
N GLU A 107 18.18 -0.03 -16.17
CA GLU A 107 16.74 -0.26 -16.02
C GLU A 107 16.46 -1.48 -15.13
N LEU A 108 17.18 -2.59 -15.33
CA LEU A 108 17.03 -3.78 -14.50
C LEU A 108 17.41 -3.50 -13.03
N GLU A 109 18.51 -2.79 -12.78
CA GLU A 109 18.91 -2.40 -11.42
C GLU A 109 17.84 -1.56 -10.72
N HIS A 110 17.20 -0.63 -11.44
CA HIS A 110 16.09 0.15 -10.90
C HIS A 110 14.87 -0.71 -10.59
N MET A 111 14.50 -1.63 -11.48
CA MET A 111 13.36 -2.54 -11.27
C MET A 111 13.59 -3.44 -10.05
N LEU A 112 14.80 -3.98 -9.90
CA LEU A 112 15.19 -4.77 -8.74
C LEU A 112 15.18 -3.95 -7.44
N SER A 113 15.60 -2.68 -7.49
CA SER A 113 15.54 -1.79 -6.33
C SER A 113 14.11 -1.50 -5.90
N ALA A 114 13.24 -1.16 -6.85
CA ALA A 114 11.81 -0.94 -6.60
C ALA A 114 11.12 -2.22 -6.09
N GLU A 115 11.45 -3.39 -6.65
CA GLU A 115 10.93 -4.67 -6.16
C GLU A 115 11.29 -4.91 -4.69
N ARG A 116 12.56 -4.72 -4.32
CA ARG A 116 13.00 -4.88 -2.92
C ARG A 116 12.24 -3.94 -1.99
N PHE A 117 12.07 -2.69 -2.39
CA PHE A 117 11.31 -1.70 -1.62
C PHE A 117 9.86 -2.14 -1.39
N LEU A 118 9.16 -2.56 -2.45
CA LEU A 118 7.76 -3.01 -2.36
C LEU A 118 7.59 -4.29 -1.54
N LYS A 119 8.48 -5.27 -1.71
CA LYS A 119 8.46 -6.51 -0.91
C LYS A 119 8.66 -6.21 0.57
N ARG A 120 9.56 -5.29 0.90
CA ARG A 120 9.79 -4.85 2.29
C ARG A 120 8.57 -4.11 2.84
N GLY A 121 8.01 -3.16 2.10
CA GLY A 121 6.81 -2.41 2.51
C GLY A 121 5.62 -3.33 2.80
N HIS A 122 5.39 -4.34 1.97
CA HIS A 122 4.37 -5.37 2.20
C HIS A 122 4.58 -6.17 3.49
N ASN A 123 5.81 -6.63 3.74
CA ASN A 123 6.12 -7.36 4.97
C ASN A 123 5.96 -6.47 6.22
N VAL A 124 6.24 -5.17 6.09
CA VAL A 124 6.03 -4.17 7.13
C VAL A 124 4.53 -3.92 7.39
N GLU A 125 3.70 -3.86 6.35
CA GLU A 125 2.24 -3.79 6.49
C GLU A 125 1.69 -5.02 7.23
N ILE A 126 2.19 -6.22 6.90
CA ILE A 126 1.86 -7.46 7.62
C ILE A 126 2.23 -7.37 9.10
N ALA A 127 3.46 -6.93 9.42
CA ALA A 127 3.91 -6.76 10.80
C ALA A 127 3.02 -5.77 11.55
N THR A 128 2.57 -4.72 10.86
CA THR A 128 1.65 -3.71 11.41
C THR A 128 0.31 -4.33 11.78
N TYR A 129 -0.34 -5.05 10.87
CA TYR A 129 -1.62 -5.71 11.20
C TYR A 129 -1.49 -6.71 12.34
N ARG A 130 -0.36 -7.42 12.47
CA ARG A 130 -0.09 -8.30 13.63
C ARG A 130 -0.04 -7.52 14.94
N LEU A 131 0.58 -6.34 14.95
CA LEU A 131 0.63 -5.48 16.13
C LEU A 131 -0.75 -4.89 16.44
N LEU A 132 -1.48 -4.42 15.42
CA LEU A 132 -2.83 -3.88 15.57
C LEU A 132 -3.80 -4.91 16.14
N ALA A 133 -3.66 -6.19 15.76
CA ALA A 133 -4.48 -7.27 16.28
C ALA A 133 -4.29 -7.53 17.80
N LYS A 134 -3.21 -7.02 18.41
CA LYS A 134 -2.98 -7.10 19.86
C LYS A 134 -3.69 -5.99 20.65
N ILE A 135 -4.17 -4.95 19.97
CA ILE A 135 -4.87 -3.85 20.61
C ILE A 135 -6.23 -4.38 21.13
N PRO A 136 -6.62 -4.08 22.38
CA PRO A 136 -7.87 -4.60 22.95
C PRO A 136 -9.09 -4.30 22.07
N GLU A 137 -9.99 -5.28 21.99
CA GLU A 137 -11.22 -5.19 21.21
C GLU A 137 -12.02 -3.90 21.54
N GLY A 138 -12.56 -3.27 20.51
CA GLY A 138 -13.35 -2.04 20.63
C GLY A 138 -12.53 -0.74 20.77
N LYS A 139 -11.19 -0.80 20.90
CA LYS A 139 -10.35 0.41 20.92
C LYS A 139 -10.13 1.01 19.54
N ILE A 140 -9.91 0.14 18.57
CA ILE A 140 -9.84 0.48 17.15
C ILE A 140 -10.65 -0.53 16.36
N LYS A 141 -11.07 -0.13 15.16
CA LYS A 141 -11.62 -1.05 14.16
C LYS A 141 -10.54 -1.33 13.14
N ILE A 142 -10.28 -2.58 12.82
CA ILE A 142 -9.48 -2.97 11.65
C ILE A 142 -10.32 -3.94 10.82
N PRO A 143 -10.20 -3.95 9.48
CA PRO A 143 -10.80 -5.02 8.69
C PRO A 143 -10.34 -6.38 9.22
N GLN A 144 -11.24 -7.35 9.30
CA GLN A 144 -10.82 -8.70 9.68
C GLN A 144 -9.79 -9.21 8.68
N ILE A 145 -8.61 -9.61 9.17
CA ILE A 145 -7.56 -10.19 8.34
C ILE A 145 -7.75 -11.71 8.32
N TYR A 146 -8.02 -12.27 7.15
CA TYR A 146 -8.15 -13.72 6.98
C TYR A 146 -6.78 -14.38 6.81
N SER A 147 -5.92 -13.84 5.94
CA SER A 147 -4.56 -14.37 5.75
C SER A 147 -3.59 -13.27 5.37
N MET A 148 -2.32 -13.49 5.69
CA MET A 148 -1.20 -12.63 5.32
C MET A 148 -0.07 -13.50 4.83
N LYS A 149 0.30 -13.34 3.56
CA LYS A 149 1.38 -14.07 2.93
C LYS A 149 2.59 -13.15 2.74
N PRO A 150 3.64 -13.24 3.56
CA PRO A 150 4.82 -12.42 3.41
C PRO A 150 5.71 -12.91 2.26
N PHE A 151 6.54 -12.01 1.74
CA PHE A 151 7.67 -12.39 0.90
C PHE A 151 8.78 -13.00 1.77
N THR A 152 9.33 -14.13 1.32
CA THR A 152 10.47 -14.82 1.93
C THR A 152 11.32 -15.43 0.83
N ASP A 153 12.50 -15.94 1.16
CA ASP A 153 13.36 -16.64 0.18
C ASP A 153 12.64 -17.85 -0.45
N ASN A 154 11.75 -18.51 0.30
CA ASN A 154 10.94 -19.62 -0.19
C ASN A 154 9.61 -19.18 -0.85
N ASN A 155 9.28 -17.89 -0.77
CA ASN A 155 8.09 -17.29 -1.39
C ASN A 155 8.45 -15.93 -2.00
N PRO A 156 9.27 -15.90 -3.08
CA PRO A 156 9.84 -14.66 -3.56
C PRO A 156 8.84 -13.79 -4.34
N VAL A 157 7.72 -14.35 -4.82
CA VAL A 157 6.81 -13.67 -5.77
C VAL A 157 5.33 -13.66 -5.41
N LYS A 158 4.91 -14.32 -4.32
CA LYS A 158 3.49 -14.36 -3.92
C LYS A 158 3.24 -13.66 -2.59
N GLY A 159 3.37 -12.34 -2.56
CA GLY A 159 3.01 -11.52 -1.41
C GLY A 159 1.59 -10.95 -1.52
N TYR A 160 0.74 -11.26 -0.55
CA TYR A 160 -0.63 -10.75 -0.50
C TYR A 160 -1.24 -10.69 0.91
N ILE A 161 -2.31 -9.92 1.06
CA ILE A 161 -3.15 -9.87 2.26
C ILE A 161 -4.60 -10.15 1.86
N LEU A 162 -5.24 -11.08 2.57
CA LEU A 162 -6.66 -11.39 2.44
C LEU A 162 -7.41 -10.80 3.63
N MET A 163 -8.38 -9.94 3.35
CA MET A 163 -9.08 -9.19 4.40
C MET A 163 -10.56 -8.99 4.08
N GLU A 164 -11.32 -8.63 5.11
CA GLU A 164 -12.73 -8.29 5.04
C GLU A 164 -13.01 -7.25 3.96
N TYR A 165 -14.01 -7.52 3.14
CA TYR A 165 -14.58 -6.48 2.29
C TYR A 165 -15.56 -5.62 3.10
N CYS A 166 -15.12 -4.43 3.49
CA CYS A 166 -15.96 -3.46 4.19
C CYS A 166 -17.01 -2.89 3.21
N LYS A 167 -18.27 -3.33 3.32
CA LYS A 167 -19.36 -2.85 2.46
C LYS A 167 -19.79 -1.42 2.85
N ASP A 168 -20.27 -0.67 1.86
CA ASP A 168 -20.84 0.68 2.00
C ASP A 168 -19.86 1.70 2.61
N VAL A 169 -18.57 1.55 2.30
CA VAL A 169 -17.54 2.53 2.64
C VAL A 169 -16.82 3.01 1.39
N GLU A 170 -16.29 4.22 1.46
CA GLU A 170 -15.52 4.86 0.40
C GLU A 170 -14.29 5.57 0.97
N GLY A 171 -13.21 5.62 0.19
CA GLY A 171 -12.11 6.55 0.44
C GLY A 171 -12.57 7.97 0.13
N ALA A 172 -12.15 8.96 0.93
CA ALA A 172 -12.54 10.34 0.69
C ALA A 172 -11.78 10.89 -0.53
N GLN A 173 -12.51 11.53 -1.45
CA GLN A 173 -11.90 12.27 -2.55
C GLN A 173 -11.14 13.47 -1.99
N MET A 174 -9.95 13.77 -2.51
CA MET A 174 -9.06 14.83 -1.98
C MET A 174 -9.71 16.22 -1.91
N HIS A 175 -10.68 16.51 -2.78
CA HIS A 175 -11.37 17.80 -2.80
C HIS A 175 -12.61 17.85 -1.89
N ARG A 176 -12.99 16.73 -1.27
CA ARG A 176 -14.16 16.66 -0.40
C ARG A 176 -13.80 17.19 0.99
N ASN A 177 -14.46 18.25 1.40
CA ASN A 177 -14.28 18.82 2.73
C ASN A 177 -14.84 17.88 3.80
N ILE A 178 -14.06 17.67 4.85
CA ILE A 178 -14.44 16.90 6.03
C ILE A 178 -14.48 17.86 7.21
N ALA A 179 -15.63 17.93 7.88
CA ALA A 179 -15.76 18.78 9.05
C ALA A 179 -14.83 18.29 10.17
N PRO A 180 -14.18 19.18 10.95
CA PRO A 180 -13.22 18.78 11.98
C PRO A 180 -13.73 17.73 12.95
N GLU A 181 -15.01 17.81 13.35
CA GLU A 181 -15.68 16.84 14.22
C GLU A 181 -15.73 15.42 13.63
N ASN A 182 -15.82 15.29 12.31
CA ASN A 182 -15.82 14.01 11.62
C ASN A 182 -14.40 13.46 11.40
N LEU A 183 -13.38 14.32 11.43
CA LEU A 183 -11.98 13.90 11.34
C LEU A 183 -11.40 13.45 12.70
N LYS A 184 -11.91 14.00 13.82
CA LYS A 184 -11.46 13.65 15.18
C LYS A 184 -11.38 12.14 15.45
N PRO A 185 -12.37 11.30 15.07
CA PRO A 185 -12.26 9.86 15.24
C PRO A 185 -11.06 9.22 14.51
N ALA A 186 -10.71 9.68 13.31
CA ALA A 186 -9.54 9.20 12.57
C ALA A 186 -8.23 9.59 13.27
N LEU A 187 -8.15 10.81 13.82
CA LEU A 187 -7.00 11.24 14.60
C LEU A 187 -6.89 10.47 15.93
N LYS A 188 -8.02 10.19 16.59
CA LYS A 188 -8.06 9.35 17.79
C LYS A 188 -7.62 7.92 17.49
N TYR A 189 -8.02 7.38 16.34
CA TYR A 189 -7.56 6.09 15.86
C TYR A 189 -6.03 6.06 15.77
N LEU A 190 -5.42 7.04 15.09
CA LEU A 190 -3.96 7.14 14.99
C LEU A 190 -3.30 7.26 16.37
N ALA A 191 -3.83 8.10 17.25
CA ALA A 191 -3.29 8.25 18.60
C ALA A 191 -3.29 6.92 19.37
N VAL A 192 -4.34 6.11 19.22
CA VAL A 192 -4.40 4.77 19.84
C VAL A 192 -3.38 3.82 19.21
N VAL A 193 -3.25 3.81 17.89
CA VAL A 193 -2.26 2.98 17.18
C VAL A 193 -0.83 3.34 17.61
N THR A 194 -0.48 4.62 17.53
CA THR A 194 0.84 5.15 17.90
C THR A 194 1.16 4.88 19.37
N ALA A 195 0.23 5.12 20.30
CA ALA A 195 0.44 4.83 21.72
C ALA A 195 0.62 3.33 21.99
N ASN A 196 -0.17 2.46 21.35
CA ASN A 196 -0.04 1.01 21.55
C ASN A 196 1.26 0.45 20.96
N SER A 197 1.83 1.11 19.95
CA SER A 197 3.12 0.69 19.39
C SER A 197 4.28 0.78 20.37
N LEU A 198 4.15 1.57 21.45
CA LEU A 198 5.13 1.62 22.53
C LEU A 198 5.32 0.25 23.20
N ASN A 199 4.29 -0.58 23.20
CA ASN A 199 4.30 -1.93 23.78
C ASN A 199 4.93 -2.99 22.86
N ALA A 200 5.32 -2.63 21.63
CA ALA A 200 6.04 -3.55 20.74
C ALA A 200 7.40 -3.93 21.33
N SER A 201 7.69 -5.22 21.34
CA SER A 201 8.99 -5.79 21.75
C SER A 201 10.12 -5.34 20.83
N GLN A 202 11.38 -5.51 21.28
CA GLN A 202 12.54 -5.20 20.44
C GLN A 202 12.55 -6.04 19.15
N GLU A 203 12.07 -7.28 19.23
CA GLU A 203 11.99 -8.23 18.11
C GLU A 203 10.99 -7.77 17.07
N GLU A 204 9.78 -7.36 17.49
CA GLU A 204 8.77 -6.79 16.60
C GLU A 204 9.27 -5.48 15.97
N ARG A 205 10.00 -4.67 16.73
CA ARG A 205 10.57 -3.41 16.23
C ARG A 205 11.57 -3.61 15.09
N LYS A 206 12.20 -4.79 14.97
CA LYS A 206 13.09 -5.13 13.84
C LYS A 206 12.32 -5.40 12.55
N GLU A 207 11.01 -5.69 12.63
CA GLU A 207 10.17 -5.89 11.44
C GLU A 207 9.83 -4.59 10.72
N PHE A 208 9.90 -3.44 11.40
CA PHE A 208 9.59 -2.12 10.83
C PHE A 208 10.78 -1.47 10.10
N HIS A 209 10.52 -0.39 9.37
CA HIS A 209 11.58 0.44 8.79
C HIS A 209 12.19 1.35 9.85
N GLN A 210 13.51 1.27 10.03
CA GLN A 210 14.26 2.24 10.86
C GLN A 210 14.81 3.41 10.04
N THR A 211 14.93 3.20 8.73
CA THR A 211 15.48 4.19 7.79
C THR A 211 14.62 4.22 6.53
N MET A 212 13.31 4.47 6.69
CA MET A 212 12.35 4.45 5.58
C MET A 212 12.73 5.49 4.53
N HIS A 213 13.04 6.71 4.95
CA HIS A 213 13.37 7.80 4.05
C HIS A 213 14.66 7.50 3.29
N LYS A 214 15.73 7.08 3.96
CA LYS A 214 16.97 6.71 3.27
C LYS A 214 16.79 5.54 2.32
N SER A 215 15.98 4.54 2.68
CA SER A 215 15.68 3.40 1.81
C SER A 215 14.86 3.80 0.59
N ALA A 216 13.87 4.68 0.79
CA ALA A 216 12.99 5.20 -0.23
C ALA A 216 13.74 6.16 -1.17
N TRP A 217 14.39 7.19 -0.63
CA TRP A 217 15.12 8.22 -1.37
C TRP A 217 16.50 7.78 -1.87
N GLY A 218 17.07 6.72 -1.29
CA GLY A 218 18.20 6.00 -1.85
C GLY A 218 17.82 5.13 -3.06
N SER A 219 16.52 5.00 -3.37
CA SER A 219 16.08 4.42 -4.63
C SER A 219 16.18 5.48 -5.74
N ASP A 220 16.93 5.17 -6.80
CA ASP A 220 16.98 5.99 -8.01
C ASP A 220 15.59 6.24 -8.61
N TYR A 221 14.65 5.34 -8.33
CA TYR A 221 13.25 5.46 -8.72
C TYR A 221 12.57 6.70 -8.12
N LEU A 222 12.62 6.91 -6.80
CA LEU A 222 11.96 8.06 -6.18
C LEU A 222 12.62 9.39 -6.56
N LEU A 223 13.96 9.41 -6.73
CA LEU A 223 14.66 10.59 -7.23
C LEU A 223 14.24 10.96 -8.65
N GLN A 224 14.03 9.97 -9.52
CA GLN A 224 13.51 10.21 -10.87
C GLN A 224 12.05 10.65 -10.86
N LEU A 225 11.21 10.04 -10.02
CA LEU A 225 9.81 10.43 -9.85
C LEU A 225 9.69 11.88 -9.37
N TRP A 226 10.51 12.28 -8.39
CA TRP A 226 10.60 13.66 -7.91
C TRP A 226 10.96 14.64 -9.04
N LYS A 227 12.01 14.35 -9.81
CA LYS A 227 12.43 15.18 -10.96
C LYS A 227 11.34 15.27 -12.03
N SER A 228 10.70 14.15 -12.34
CA SER A 228 9.58 14.10 -13.28
C SER A 228 8.41 14.96 -12.79
N ASN A 229 8.03 14.85 -11.53
CA ASN A 229 6.96 15.66 -10.93
C ASN A 229 7.29 17.16 -10.94
N LEU A 230 8.54 17.55 -10.67
CA LEU A 230 8.98 18.94 -10.81
C LEU A 230 8.84 19.44 -12.25
N HIS A 231 9.23 18.62 -13.23
CA HIS A 231 9.06 18.95 -14.64
C HIS A 231 7.58 19.12 -15.02
N THR A 232 6.72 18.18 -14.62
CA THR A 232 5.27 18.28 -14.82
C THR A 232 4.71 19.54 -14.17
N LEU A 233 5.09 19.86 -12.93
CA LEU A 233 4.67 21.10 -12.28
C LEU A 233 5.13 22.36 -13.02
N GLN A 234 6.27 22.31 -13.71
CA GLN A 234 6.74 23.45 -14.50
C GLN A 234 5.86 23.72 -15.72
N THR A 235 5.31 22.69 -16.36
CA THR A 235 4.48 22.82 -17.57
C THR A 235 2.98 22.88 -17.25
N TRP A 236 2.58 22.36 -16.09
CA TRP A 236 1.18 22.26 -15.67
C TRP A 236 0.47 23.61 -15.59
N ALA A 237 -0.83 23.59 -15.88
CA ALA A 237 -1.71 24.75 -15.89
C ALA A 237 -1.16 25.93 -16.73
N GLY A 238 -0.59 25.62 -17.90
CA GLY A 238 -0.01 26.62 -18.81
C GLY A 238 1.24 27.28 -18.25
N GLY A 239 2.02 26.56 -17.44
CA GLY A 239 3.26 27.06 -16.83
C GLY A 239 3.05 28.01 -15.64
N LYS A 240 1.82 28.10 -15.10
CA LYS A 240 1.49 28.95 -13.95
C LYS A 240 2.42 28.73 -12.74
N PHE A 241 2.94 27.52 -12.58
CA PHE A 241 3.81 27.14 -11.46
C PHE A 241 5.29 27.07 -11.82
N ALA A 242 5.70 27.39 -13.05
CA ALA A 242 7.08 27.23 -13.54
C ALA A 242 8.13 27.87 -12.64
N ALA A 243 7.95 29.14 -12.27
CA ALA A 243 8.89 29.84 -11.39
C ALA A 243 8.97 29.22 -9.99
N LYS A 244 7.84 28.75 -9.45
CA LYS A 244 7.78 28.10 -8.13
C LYS A 244 8.43 26.72 -8.15
N ALA A 245 8.18 25.94 -9.20
CA ALA A 245 8.79 24.63 -9.37
C ALA A 245 10.32 24.73 -9.54
N LYS A 246 10.81 25.71 -10.32
CA LYS A 246 12.26 26.00 -10.41
C LYS A 246 12.86 26.41 -9.07
N ARG A 247 12.15 27.23 -8.29
CA ARG A 247 12.59 27.58 -6.93
C ARG A 247 12.65 26.36 -6.02
N LEU A 248 11.63 25.51 -6.06
CA LEU A 248 11.60 24.27 -5.26
C LEU A 248 12.77 23.35 -5.63
N GLU A 249 13.06 23.21 -6.93
CA GLU A 249 14.23 22.49 -7.42
C GLU A 249 15.54 23.07 -6.86
N SER A 250 15.72 24.41 -6.91
CA SER A 250 16.96 25.05 -6.44
C SER A 250 17.22 24.91 -4.94
N ILE A 251 16.18 24.68 -4.13
CA ILE A 251 16.30 24.51 -2.67
C ILE A 251 16.08 23.05 -2.25
N SER A 252 15.93 22.11 -3.19
CA SER A 252 15.57 20.73 -2.88
C SER A 252 16.63 20.06 -2.00
N ALA A 253 17.92 20.34 -2.22
CA ALA A 253 19.00 19.81 -1.40
C ALA A 253 18.99 20.33 0.05
N ASP A 254 18.42 21.53 0.28
CA ASP A 254 18.31 22.12 1.62
C ASP A 254 17.06 21.63 2.37
N ILE A 255 16.03 21.17 1.63
CA ILE A 255 14.76 20.68 2.21
C ILE A 255 14.81 19.16 2.45
N LEU A 256 15.45 18.42 1.55
CA LEU A 256 15.47 16.96 1.57
C LEU A 256 16.65 16.44 2.40
N ASP A 257 16.54 16.57 3.72
CA ASP A 257 17.47 15.92 4.66
C ASP A 257 16.91 14.57 5.11
N VAL A 258 17.18 13.54 4.31
CA VAL A 258 16.64 12.17 4.50
C VAL A 258 17.27 11.48 5.71
N ASP A 259 18.54 11.77 6.00
CA ASP A 259 19.22 11.22 7.16
C ASP A 259 18.61 11.83 8.43
N ARG A 260 18.35 13.14 8.45
CA ARG A 260 17.65 13.77 9.56
C ARG A 260 16.21 13.29 9.68
N ALA A 261 15.48 13.10 8.58
CA ALA A 261 14.12 12.57 8.63
C ALA A 261 14.05 11.21 9.33
N ASP A 262 15.00 10.31 9.05
CA ASP A 262 15.07 8.99 9.68
C ASP A 262 15.53 9.05 11.15
N ASN A 263 16.30 10.07 11.55
CA ASN A 263 16.88 10.19 12.90
C ASN A 263 16.21 11.25 13.78
N MET A 264 15.19 11.95 13.29
CA MET A 264 14.55 13.08 13.98
C MET A 264 14.02 12.70 15.36
N ALA A 265 13.47 11.49 15.52
CA ALA A 265 13.02 11.00 16.82
C ALA A 265 14.18 10.93 17.82
N ASP A 266 15.34 10.42 17.41
CA ASP A 266 16.52 10.30 18.27
C ASP A 266 17.13 11.68 18.58
N GLU A 267 17.20 12.58 17.59
CA GLU A 267 17.65 13.97 17.77
C GLU A 267 16.78 14.75 18.77
N CYS A 268 15.48 14.47 18.80
CA CYS A 268 14.53 15.08 19.73
C CYS A 268 14.39 14.32 21.04
N GLU A 269 15.20 13.28 21.30
CA GLU A 269 15.10 12.42 22.48
C GLU A 269 13.69 11.81 22.67
N MET A 270 13.00 11.55 21.55
CA MET A 270 11.66 10.98 21.51
C MET A 270 11.71 9.47 21.28
N GLN A 271 10.82 8.76 21.95
CA GLN A 271 10.65 7.33 21.69
C GLN A 271 10.01 7.11 20.32
N ARG A 272 10.66 6.27 19.50
CA ARG A 272 10.15 5.81 18.21
C ARG A 272 8.83 5.05 18.34
N VAL A 273 7.87 5.43 17.49
CA VAL A 273 6.48 4.96 17.52
C VAL A 273 6.01 4.68 16.11
N LEU A 274 5.08 3.73 15.99
CA LEU A 274 4.49 3.40 14.70
C LEU A 274 3.72 4.59 14.13
N CYS A 275 4.14 5.02 12.95
CA CYS A 275 3.44 5.96 12.10
C CYS A 275 2.79 5.21 10.94
N HIS A 276 1.65 5.70 10.46
CA HIS A 276 0.98 5.10 9.30
C HIS A 276 1.84 5.15 8.03
N GLY A 277 2.67 6.20 7.90
CA GLY A 277 3.60 6.43 6.79
C GLY A 277 2.96 6.89 5.47
N ASP A 278 1.69 6.55 5.23
CA ASP A 278 0.90 7.08 4.10
C ASP A 278 -0.50 7.55 4.53
N PHE A 279 -0.59 8.45 5.51
CA PHE A 279 -1.90 8.87 6.05
C PHE A 279 -2.49 10.04 5.24
N TRP A 280 -3.42 9.72 4.35
CA TRP A 280 -4.15 10.70 3.53
C TRP A 280 -5.60 10.24 3.28
N PRO A 281 -6.49 11.10 2.75
CA PRO A 281 -7.92 10.80 2.60
C PRO A 281 -8.26 9.48 1.86
N GLY A 282 -7.38 9.03 0.95
CA GLY A 282 -7.55 7.77 0.22
C GLY A 282 -7.44 6.52 1.09
N ASN A 283 -6.67 6.59 2.18
CA ASN A 283 -6.38 5.48 3.10
C ASN A 283 -7.28 5.49 4.35
N ILE A 284 -8.19 6.45 4.43
CA ILE A 284 -9.23 6.50 5.45
C ILE A 284 -10.54 6.07 4.79
N LEU A 285 -11.17 5.03 5.33
CA LEU A 285 -12.46 4.57 4.87
C LEU A 285 -13.57 5.29 5.65
N TRP A 286 -14.57 5.75 4.91
CA TRP A 286 -15.69 6.50 5.41
C TRP A 286 -17.00 5.85 5.02
N ARG A 287 -18.00 5.89 5.89
CA ARG A 287 -19.39 5.60 5.54
C ARG A 287 -20.11 6.90 5.20
N SER A 288 -20.87 6.91 4.12
CA SER A 288 -21.72 8.04 3.76
C SER A 288 -23.08 7.90 4.45
N GLU A 289 -23.40 8.80 5.35
CA GLU A 289 -24.67 8.83 6.10
C GLU A 289 -25.31 10.21 5.95
N GLY A 290 -26.42 10.30 5.21
CA GLY A 290 -27.11 11.57 4.96
C GLY A 290 -26.23 12.64 4.29
N GLY A 291 -25.29 12.22 3.43
CA GLY A 291 -24.33 13.10 2.75
C GLY A 291 -23.09 13.47 3.57
N GLN A 292 -23.07 13.15 4.88
CA GLN A 292 -21.92 13.33 5.74
C GLN A 292 -21.02 12.09 5.73
N LEU A 293 -19.70 12.31 5.74
CA LEU A 293 -18.73 11.23 5.91
C LEU A 293 -18.52 10.95 7.39
N ARG A 294 -18.73 9.69 7.78
CA ARG A 294 -18.44 9.17 9.11
C ARG A 294 -17.25 8.23 9.03
N PHE A 295 -16.26 8.45 9.90
CA PHE A 295 -15.07 7.62 9.97
C PHE A 295 -15.44 6.15 10.22
N PHE A 296 -14.83 5.24 9.47
CA PHE A 296 -15.02 3.80 9.63
C PHE A 296 -13.74 3.09 10.09
N THR A 297 -12.66 3.20 9.32
CA THR A 297 -11.33 2.64 9.67
C THR A 297 -10.23 3.29 8.83
N VAL A 298 -8.98 2.98 9.15
CA VAL A 298 -7.80 3.28 8.34
C VAL A 298 -7.26 1.96 7.74
N VAL A 299 -6.69 2.01 6.54
CA VAL A 299 -6.12 0.89 5.78
C VAL A 299 -4.83 1.31 5.07
N ASP A 300 -4.12 0.35 4.46
CA ASP A 300 -2.92 0.60 3.64
C ASP A 300 -1.75 1.23 4.42
N PHE A 301 -1.31 0.52 5.46
CA PHE A 301 -0.25 0.96 6.35
C PHE A 301 1.13 0.81 5.69
N GLN A 302 1.71 1.92 5.22
CA GLN A 302 3.07 2.02 4.66
C GLN A 302 4.07 2.48 5.73
N VAL A 303 4.16 1.71 6.82
CA VAL A 303 4.68 2.15 8.13
C VAL A 303 6.14 2.61 8.15
N ASP A 304 6.35 3.64 8.99
CA ASP A 304 7.64 4.14 9.46
C ASP A 304 7.70 4.15 11.00
N THR A 305 8.89 4.10 11.60
CA THR A 305 9.08 4.08 13.08
C THR A 305 10.09 5.06 13.65
#